data_AF-A0A2V5P5S6-F1
#
_entry.id   AF-A0A2V5P5S6-F1
#
_cell.length_a   1.000
_cell.length_b   1.000
_cell.length_c   1.000
_cell.angle_alpha   90.00
_cell.angle_beta   90.00
_cell.angle_gamma   90.00
#
_symmetry.space_group_name_H-M   'P 1'
#
loop_
_entity.id
_entity.type
_entity.pdbx_description
1 polymer ?
#
loop_
_entity_poly.entity_id
_entity_poly.type
_entity_poly.pdbx_seq_one_letter_code
_entity_poly.pdbx_strand_id
1 'polypeptide(L)'
;MFVAVGHDLAILKSSVGTNWARTSAAITNPLVGINYSSETYVAGGDAVTFIYPDRSNAPPMLPEINSQLRAVSFGDGMFVVVGDCGWLLTSQNGDRWTAQWSGTSQHLYAIAWGANTFVAVGDKGTIITSRDGAKWKVQNSGTRAQLNSIAYGNGKFMAVGEEGVVLNSEDGAHWSAGHPAGGEALACVAFG
;
A
#
# COMPACT_ATOMS: atom_id res chain seq x y z
N MET A 1 -18.68 7.54 -6.14
CA MET A 1 -18.31 8.43 -5.03
C MET A 1 -16.78 8.44 -4.95
N PHE A 2 -16.18 9.60 -4.81
CA PHE A 2 -14.75 9.87 -4.72
C PHE A 2 -14.40 10.22 -3.28
N VAL A 3 -13.24 9.78 -2.79
CA VAL A 3 -12.76 10.10 -1.45
C VAL A 3 -11.29 10.49 -1.52
N ALA A 4 -10.94 11.56 -0.81
CA ALA A 4 -9.58 12.06 -0.68
C ALA A 4 -9.24 12.21 0.81
N VAL A 5 -7.99 11.94 1.16
CA VAL A 5 -7.43 12.15 2.50
C VAL A 5 -6.37 13.24 2.41
N GLY A 6 -6.46 14.24 3.29
CA GLY A 6 -5.56 15.39 3.33
C GLY A 6 -4.71 15.43 4.60
N HIS A 7 -3.63 16.20 4.54
CA HIS A 7 -2.60 16.34 5.59
C HIS A 7 -3.15 16.79 6.96
N ASP A 8 -4.30 17.46 7.00
CA ASP A 8 -4.97 17.94 8.23
C ASP A 8 -5.96 16.93 8.82
N LEU A 9 -5.71 15.63 8.63
CA LEU A 9 -6.60 14.58 9.13
C LEU A 9 -8.01 14.66 8.52
N ALA A 10 -8.12 15.27 7.33
CA ALA A 10 -9.38 15.57 6.68
C ALA A 10 -9.73 14.48 5.67
N ILE A 11 -10.90 13.87 5.82
CA ILE A 11 -11.51 13.04 4.78
C ILE A 11 -12.49 13.93 4.00
N LEU A 12 -12.28 14.03 2.69
CA LEU A 12 -13.18 14.70 1.76
C LEU A 12 -13.92 13.66 0.92
N LYS A 13 -15.24 13.81 0.78
CA LYS A 13 -16.07 12.96 -0.09
C LYS A 13 -16.69 13.80 -1.21
N SER A 14 -16.82 13.22 -2.40
CA SER A 14 -17.56 13.81 -3.51
C SER A 14 -18.36 12.75 -4.26
N SER A 15 -19.64 13.00 -4.57
CA SER A 15 -20.39 12.10 -5.46
C SER A 15 -20.02 12.29 -6.93
N VAL A 16 -19.46 13.45 -7.28
CA VAL A 16 -19.30 13.94 -8.67
C VAL A 16 -17.87 14.38 -9.02
N GLY A 17 -16.95 14.37 -8.07
CA GLY A 17 -15.53 14.71 -8.25
C GLY A 17 -15.21 16.21 -8.17
N THR A 18 -16.23 17.07 -8.12
CA THR A 18 -16.07 18.53 -8.14
C THR A 18 -16.54 19.23 -6.87
N ASN A 19 -17.50 18.63 -6.13
CA ASN A 19 -17.99 19.16 -4.86
C ASN A 19 -17.56 18.27 -3.70
N TRP A 20 -16.77 18.80 -2.78
CA TRP A 20 -16.13 18.04 -1.72
C TRP A 20 -16.65 18.44 -0.33
N ALA A 21 -17.12 17.46 0.45
CA ALA A 21 -17.58 17.66 1.81
C ALA A 21 -16.59 17.05 2.82
N ARG A 22 -16.19 17.82 3.84
CA ARG A 22 -15.42 17.30 4.98
C ARG A 22 -16.27 16.34 5.81
N THR A 23 -15.72 15.19 6.14
CA THR A 23 -16.30 14.26 7.13
C THR A 23 -15.70 14.55 8.51
N SER A 24 -16.55 14.57 9.56
CA SER A 24 -16.17 14.85 10.96
C SER A 24 -15.53 13.66 11.68
N ALA A 25 -14.76 12.83 10.98
CA ALA A 25 -14.08 11.70 11.64
C ALA A 25 -13.02 12.26 12.58
N ALA A 26 -13.07 11.88 13.86
CA ALA A 26 -12.02 12.13 14.83
C ALA A 26 -10.80 11.28 14.47
N ILE A 27 -10.02 11.78 13.52
CA ILE A 27 -8.73 11.22 13.14
C ILE A 27 -7.72 11.91 14.04
N THR A 28 -6.88 11.13 14.73
CA THR A 28 -5.86 11.66 15.63
C THR A 28 -4.45 11.55 15.06
N ASN A 29 -4.26 10.85 13.92
CA ASN A 29 -2.96 10.55 13.33
C ASN A 29 -2.96 10.77 11.80
N PRO A 30 -1.84 11.23 11.20
CA PRO A 30 -1.74 11.53 9.76
C PRO A 30 -2.02 10.32 8.86
N LEU A 31 -2.75 10.54 7.76
CA LEU A 31 -3.14 9.52 6.78
C LEU A 31 -2.22 9.59 5.54
N VAL A 32 -1.70 8.45 5.10
CA VAL A 32 -0.65 8.30 4.08
C VAL A 32 -1.19 7.73 2.76
N GLY A 33 -2.32 7.01 2.78
CA GLY A 33 -2.94 6.49 1.55
C GLY A 33 -4.40 6.07 1.73
N ILE A 34 -5.12 5.92 0.63
CA ILE A 34 -6.52 5.45 0.60
C ILE A 34 -6.71 4.42 -0.52
N ASN A 35 -7.40 3.32 -0.24
CA ASN A 35 -7.78 2.31 -1.24
C ASN A 35 -9.28 1.99 -1.14
N TYR A 36 -9.89 1.56 -2.23
CA TYR A 36 -11.34 1.40 -2.38
C TYR A 36 -11.71 -0.01 -2.86
N SER A 37 -12.65 -0.66 -2.17
CA SER A 37 -13.50 -1.70 -2.75
C SER A 37 -14.93 -1.17 -2.89
N SER A 38 -15.80 -1.88 -3.61
CA SER A 38 -17.18 -1.46 -3.95
C SER A 38 -18.01 -0.89 -2.80
N GLU A 39 -17.66 -1.18 -1.53
CA GLU A 39 -18.41 -0.73 -0.35
C GLU A 39 -17.55 -0.06 0.75
N THR A 40 -16.21 -0.13 0.67
CA THR A 40 -15.34 0.29 1.79
C THR A 40 -14.12 1.09 1.31
N TYR A 41 -13.83 2.20 1.98
CA TYR A 41 -12.54 2.90 1.86
C TYR A 41 -11.65 2.57 3.06
N VAL A 42 -10.42 2.17 2.79
CA VAL A 42 -9.38 1.91 3.79
C VAL A 42 -8.34 3.01 3.67
N ALA A 43 -8.19 3.83 4.71
CA ALA A 43 -7.11 4.80 4.79
C ALA A 43 -6.01 4.29 5.72
N GLY A 44 -4.78 4.23 5.23
CA GLY A 44 -3.60 3.84 6.01
C GLY A 44 -2.86 5.08 6.56
N GLY A 45 -2.26 4.93 7.74
CA GLY A 45 -1.43 5.90 8.48
C GLY A 45 -0.83 5.17 9.70
N ASP A 46 -0.64 5.84 10.84
CA ASP A 46 -0.22 5.17 12.10
C ASP A 46 -1.23 4.12 12.60
N ALA A 47 -2.43 4.05 12.00
CA ALA A 47 -3.41 2.99 12.16
C ALA A 47 -4.23 2.84 10.85
N VAL A 48 -4.84 1.66 10.64
CA VAL A 48 -5.88 1.51 9.61
C VAL A 48 -7.14 2.24 10.07
N THR A 49 -7.60 3.24 9.32
CA THR A 49 -8.86 3.93 9.57
C THR A 49 -9.91 3.50 8.55
N PHE A 50 -11.00 2.88 9.03
CA PHE A 50 -12.16 2.50 8.22
C PHE A 50 -13.08 3.68 7.98
N ILE A 51 -13.49 3.90 6.73
CA ILE A 51 -14.50 4.91 6.37
C ILE A 51 -15.72 4.19 5.77
N TYR A 52 -16.68 3.84 6.63
CA TYR A 52 -17.99 3.32 6.21
C TYR A 52 -18.94 4.45 5.77
N PRO A 53 -19.94 4.15 4.92
CA PRO A 53 -21.09 5.03 4.69
C PRO A 53 -22.06 5.09 5.88
N ASP A 54 -22.09 4.07 6.75
CA ASP A 54 -22.92 4.02 7.96
C ASP A 54 -22.09 3.55 9.17
N ARG A 55 -22.14 4.31 10.27
CA ARG A 55 -21.28 4.14 11.46
C ARG A 55 -21.97 3.34 12.57
N SER A 56 -23.07 2.64 12.28
CA SER A 56 -23.85 1.92 13.30
C SER A 56 -23.09 0.79 13.99
N ASN A 57 -21.99 0.30 13.39
CA ASN A 57 -21.17 -0.77 13.94
C ASN A 57 -19.77 -0.23 14.25
N ALA A 58 -19.38 -0.25 15.53
CA ALA A 58 -18.03 0.12 15.97
C ALA A 58 -16.98 -0.71 15.22
N PRO A 59 -15.77 -0.16 14.94
CA PRO A 59 -14.73 -0.92 14.26
C PRO A 59 -14.40 -2.18 15.08
N PRO A 60 -14.36 -3.38 14.47
CA PRO A 60 -13.89 -4.57 15.16
C PRO A 60 -12.44 -4.36 15.63
N MET A 61 -12.14 -4.85 16.84
CA MET A 61 -10.83 -4.74 17.49
C MET A 61 -9.72 -5.17 16.52
N LEU A 62 -8.82 -4.23 16.19
CA LEU A 62 -7.56 -4.55 15.53
C LEU A 62 -6.70 -5.39 16.51
N PRO A 63 -5.82 -6.28 16.03
CA PRO A 63 -4.72 -6.75 16.87
C PRO A 63 -3.94 -5.53 17.38
N GLU A 64 -3.38 -5.58 18.60
CA GLU A 64 -2.52 -4.49 19.07
C GLU A 64 -1.30 -4.38 18.14
N ILE A 65 -1.28 -3.36 17.29
CA ILE A 65 -0.15 -3.08 16.38
C ILE A 65 0.65 -1.94 16.99
N ASN A 66 1.88 -2.22 17.39
CA ASN A 66 2.82 -1.22 17.89
C ASN A 66 3.82 -0.80 16.79
N SER A 67 3.31 -0.50 15.59
CA SER A 67 4.15 -0.23 14.41
C SER A 67 3.39 0.52 13.33
N GLN A 68 4.09 1.36 12.54
CA GLN A 68 3.44 2.17 11.51
C GLN A 68 3.05 1.31 10.30
N LEU A 69 1.82 1.48 9.81
CA LEU A 69 1.36 0.89 8.56
C LEU A 69 1.53 1.94 7.45
N ARG A 70 2.05 1.51 6.29
CA ARG A 70 2.55 2.43 5.27
C ARG A 70 1.72 2.44 4.00
N ALA A 71 1.23 1.28 3.57
CA ALA A 71 0.51 1.17 2.31
C ALA A 71 -0.52 0.04 2.33
N VAL A 72 -1.51 0.17 1.45
CA VAL A 72 -2.58 -0.82 1.25
C VAL A 72 -2.85 -1.04 -0.23
N SER A 73 -3.01 -2.30 -0.63
CA SER A 73 -3.46 -2.71 -1.97
C SER A 73 -4.65 -3.66 -1.87
N PHE A 74 -5.48 -3.65 -2.90
CA PHE A 74 -6.58 -4.62 -3.05
C PHE A 74 -6.39 -5.40 -4.36
N GLY A 75 -6.56 -6.72 -4.29
CA GLY A 75 -6.35 -7.63 -5.40
C GLY A 75 -6.90 -9.01 -5.09
N ASP A 76 -7.45 -9.70 -6.09
CA ASP A 76 -8.02 -11.05 -5.92
C ASP A 76 -9.03 -11.17 -4.73
N GLY A 77 -9.81 -10.12 -4.49
CA GLY A 77 -10.76 -10.10 -3.37
C GLY A 77 -10.13 -9.96 -1.98
N MET A 78 -8.86 -9.59 -1.89
CA MET A 78 -8.10 -9.45 -0.65
C MET A 78 -7.47 -8.06 -0.52
N PHE A 79 -7.66 -7.42 0.63
CA PHE A 79 -6.86 -6.29 1.07
C PHE A 79 -5.56 -6.78 1.69
N VAL A 80 -4.46 -6.12 1.35
CA VAL A 80 -3.16 -6.34 1.96
C VAL A 80 -2.61 -5.00 2.42
N VAL A 81 -2.23 -4.94 3.70
CA VAL A 81 -1.56 -3.78 4.30
C VAL A 81 -0.14 -4.17 4.67
N VAL A 82 0.81 -3.29 4.38
CA VAL A 82 2.23 -3.45 4.74
C VAL A 82 2.71 -2.27 5.59
N GLY A 83 3.75 -2.49 6.39
CA GLY A 83 4.26 -1.48 7.30
C GLY A 83 5.69 -1.69 7.78
N ASP A 84 6.01 -1.02 8.87
CA ASP A 84 7.31 -1.06 9.51
C ASP A 84 7.68 -2.45 10.01
N CYS A 85 8.98 -2.72 10.17
CA CYS A 85 9.47 -3.98 10.73
C CYS A 85 8.93 -5.25 10.04
N GLY A 86 8.54 -5.15 8.77
CA GLY A 86 7.95 -6.24 7.99
C GLY A 86 6.49 -6.56 8.35
N TRP A 87 5.78 -5.66 9.06
CA TRP A 87 4.36 -5.85 9.39
C TRP A 87 3.52 -6.03 8.13
N LEU A 88 2.66 -7.04 8.16
CA LEU A 88 1.79 -7.40 7.06
C LEU A 88 0.45 -7.92 7.58
N LEU A 89 -0.64 -7.35 7.08
CA LEU A 89 -1.99 -7.74 7.43
C LEU A 89 -2.80 -8.04 6.18
N THR A 90 -3.75 -8.97 6.29
CA THR A 90 -4.66 -9.33 5.22
C THR A 90 -6.11 -9.32 5.67
N SER A 91 -7.02 -8.95 4.78
CA SER A 91 -8.45 -8.98 5.03
C SER A 91 -9.25 -9.17 3.74
N GLN A 92 -10.23 -10.07 3.74
CA GLN A 92 -11.13 -10.24 2.59
C GLN A 92 -12.21 -9.15 2.52
N ASN A 93 -12.61 -8.61 3.68
CA ASN A 93 -13.74 -7.70 3.79
C ASN A 93 -13.35 -6.31 4.29
N GLY A 94 -12.10 -6.10 4.67
CA GLY A 94 -11.63 -4.87 5.29
C GLY A 94 -12.03 -4.76 6.76
N ASP A 95 -12.90 -5.61 7.29
CA ASP A 95 -13.36 -5.52 8.68
C ASP A 95 -12.48 -6.35 9.61
N ARG A 96 -12.13 -7.57 9.22
CA ARG A 96 -11.32 -8.48 10.04
C ARG A 96 -9.94 -8.67 9.43
N TRP A 97 -8.91 -8.40 10.21
CA TRP A 97 -7.52 -8.45 9.75
C TRP A 97 -6.77 -9.59 10.41
N THR A 98 -5.99 -10.30 9.60
CA THR A 98 -5.10 -11.37 10.02
C THR A 98 -3.67 -10.97 9.75
N ALA A 99 -2.83 -11.00 10.79
CA ALA A 99 -1.39 -10.77 10.64
C ALA A 99 -0.74 -11.95 9.91
N GLN A 100 0.19 -11.65 9.02
CA GLN A 100 0.94 -12.63 8.22
C GLN A 100 2.43 -12.39 8.40
N TRP A 101 3.22 -13.45 8.23
CA TRP A 101 4.68 -13.32 8.15
C TRP A 101 5.09 -12.93 6.73
N SER A 102 5.71 -11.76 6.59
CA SER A 102 6.15 -11.21 5.31
C SER A 102 7.43 -11.85 4.74
N GLY A 103 8.14 -12.64 5.55
CA GLY A 103 9.45 -13.19 5.18
C GLY A 103 10.64 -12.26 5.48
N THR A 104 10.41 -11.08 6.05
CA THR A 104 11.43 -10.07 6.33
C THR A 104 11.09 -9.25 7.58
N SER A 105 12.09 -8.58 8.16
CA SER A 105 11.92 -7.57 9.21
C SER A 105 12.21 -6.15 8.71
N GLN A 106 12.45 -5.98 7.42
CA GLN A 106 12.70 -4.68 6.80
C GLN A 106 11.39 -3.88 6.66
N HIS A 107 11.47 -2.55 6.74
CA HIS A 107 10.32 -1.67 6.52
C HIS A 107 9.78 -1.84 5.09
N LEU A 108 8.45 -1.96 4.95
CA LEU A 108 7.76 -2.08 3.66
C LEU A 108 6.96 -0.80 3.40
N TYR A 109 7.33 -0.05 2.36
CA TYR A 109 6.84 1.29 2.09
C TYR A 109 5.64 1.35 1.16
N ALA A 110 5.59 0.45 0.17
CA ALA A 110 4.55 0.45 -0.84
C ALA A 110 4.17 -0.98 -1.26
N ILE A 111 2.94 -1.14 -1.75
CA ILE A 111 2.42 -2.41 -2.26
C ILE A 111 1.52 -2.15 -3.48
N ALA A 112 1.61 -3.02 -4.48
CA ALA A 112 0.77 -3.02 -5.67
C ALA A 112 0.24 -4.44 -5.97
N TRP A 113 -0.92 -4.50 -6.62
CA TRP A 113 -1.48 -5.73 -7.20
C TRP A 113 -1.44 -5.64 -8.73
N GLY A 114 -0.99 -6.71 -9.37
CA GLY A 114 -0.89 -6.82 -10.83
C GLY A 114 -0.41 -8.20 -11.24
N ALA A 115 -0.58 -8.60 -12.51
CA ALA A 115 -0.12 -9.91 -12.99
C ALA A 115 -0.52 -11.10 -12.07
N ASN A 116 -1.69 -11.02 -11.42
CA ASN A 116 -2.16 -11.98 -10.40
C ASN A 116 -1.19 -12.19 -9.21
N THR A 117 -0.48 -11.14 -8.80
CA THR A 117 0.40 -11.15 -7.64
C THR A 117 0.41 -9.80 -6.92
N PHE A 118 0.50 -9.85 -5.60
CA PHE A 118 0.91 -8.73 -4.78
C PHE A 118 2.42 -8.59 -4.85
N VAL A 119 2.88 -7.35 -4.87
CA VAL A 119 4.30 -6.99 -4.80
C VAL A 119 4.44 -5.83 -3.82
N ALA A 120 5.19 -6.03 -2.75
CA ALA A 120 5.55 -4.97 -1.81
C ALA A 120 7.04 -4.68 -1.86
N VAL A 121 7.40 -3.40 -1.68
CA VAL A 121 8.77 -2.89 -1.77
C VAL A 121 9.15 -2.15 -0.49
N GLY A 122 10.43 -2.13 -0.17
CA GLY A 122 10.91 -1.68 1.12
C GLY A 122 12.39 -1.32 1.20
N ASP A 123 12.85 -1.18 2.44
CA ASP A 123 14.24 -0.89 2.79
C ASP A 123 15.23 -1.86 2.14
N LYS A 124 16.46 -1.39 1.92
CA LYS A 124 17.59 -2.22 1.49
C LYS A 124 17.31 -3.03 0.22
N GLY A 125 16.52 -2.48 -0.70
CA GLY A 125 16.10 -3.15 -1.92
C GLY A 125 15.13 -4.30 -1.70
N THR A 126 14.43 -4.34 -0.57
CA THR A 126 13.50 -5.44 -0.25
C THR A 126 12.34 -5.44 -1.24
N ILE A 127 12.09 -6.60 -1.85
CA ILE A 127 10.88 -6.89 -2.61
C ILE A 127 10.30 -8.20 -2.08
N ILE A 128 9.00 -8.21 -1.78
CA ILE A 128 8.27 -9.42 -1.42
C ILE A 128 7.06 -9.60 -2.32
N THR A 129 6.71 -10.85 -2.58
CA THR A 129 5.59 -11.20 -3.46
C THR A 129 4.70 -12.27 -2.86
N SER A 130 3.42 -12.21 -3.19
CA SER A 130 2.44 -13.23 -2.83
C SER A 130 1.28 -13.24 -3.81
N ARG A 131 0.79 -14.43 -4.18
CA ARG A 131 -0.42 -14.56 -5.00
C ARG A 131 -1.69 -14.65 -4.17
N ASP A 132 -1.57 -15.11 -2.92
CA ASP A 132 -2.70 -15.42 -2.03
C ASP A 132 -2.80 -14.46 -0.82
N GLY A 133 -1.85 -13.53 -0.69
CA GLY A 133 -1.73 -12.62 0.45
C GLY A 133 -1.28 -13.30 1.75
N ALA A 134 -1.14 -14.63 1.78
CA ALA A 134 -0.81 -15.40 2.98
C ALA A 134 0.62 -15.93 2.96
N LYS A 135 1.12 -16.37 1.81
CA LYS A 135 2.48 -16.89 1.63
C LYS A 135 3.32 -15.89 0.87
N TRP A 136 4.32 -15.35 1.55
CA TRP A 136 5.20 -14.32 1.03
C TRP A 136 6.58 -14.87 0.70
N LYS A 137 7.16 -14.39 -0.39
CA LYS A 137 8.50 -14.72 -0.85
C LYS A 137 9.31 -13.46 -1.05
N VAL A 138 10.49 -13.40 -0.45
CA VAL A 138 11.50 -12.36 -0.74
C VAL A 138 12.07 -12.60 -2.12
N GLN A 139 12.15 -11.54 -2.93
CA GLN A 139 12.69 -11.54 -4.27
C GLN A 139 14.01 -10.78 -4.32
N ASN A 140 14.87 -11.15 -5.26
CA ASN A 140 16.10 -10.42 -5.52
C ASN A 140 15.81 -9.21 -6.41
N SER A 141 16.03 -8.01 -5.88
CA SER A 141 15.86 -6.75 -6.63
C SER A 141 17.10 -6.36 -7.43
N GLY A 142 18.25 -6.95 -7.15
CA GLY A 142 19.54 -6.56 -7.72
C GLY A 142 20.12 -5.24 -7.18
N THR A 143 19.48 -4.63 -6.18
CA THR A 143 19.95 -3.40 -5.53
C THR A 143 19.87 -3.49 -4.01
N ARG A 144 20.58 -2.59 -3.33
CA ARG A 144 20.43 -2.33 -1.89
C ARG A 144 19.84 -0.96 -1.59
N ALA A 145 19.56 -0.16 -2.61
CA ALA A 145 18.89 1.12 -2.45
C ALA A 145 17.46 0.92 -1.89
N GLN A 146 17.00 1.80 -1.03
CA GLN A 146 15.64 1.77 -0.52
C GLN A 146 14.63 1.98 -1.66
N LEU A 147 13.59 1.16 -1.71
CA LEU A 147 12.50 1.27 -2.67
C LEU A 147 11.29 1.93 -2.00
N ASN A 148 10.87 3.08 -2.50
CA ASN A 148 9.87 3.94 -1.87
C ASN A 148 8.46 3.73 -2.42
N SER A 149 8.33 3.35 -3.69
CA SER A 149 7.05 3.29 -4.37
C SER A 149 7.02 2.20 -5.43
N ILE A 150 5.84 1.63 -5.65
CA ILE A 150 5.57 0.64 -6.69
C ILE A 150 4.21 0.89 -7.32
N ALA A 151 4.11 0.68 -8.64
CA ALA A 151 2.85 0.65 -9.38
C ALA A 151 2.86 -0.48 -10.40
N TYR A 152 1.68 -0.95 -10.79
CA TYR A 152 1.49 -1.87 -11.91
C TYR A 152 0.68 -1.22 -13.01
N GLY A 153 1.15 -1.31 -14.25
CA GLY A 153 0.50 -0.74 -15.43
C GLY A 153 1.17 -1.22 -16.70
N ASN A 154 0.43 -1.23 -17.83
CA ASN A 154 0.94 -1.69 -19.13
C ASN A 154 1.64 -3.07 -19.08
N GLY A 155 1.13 -3.98 -18.24
CA GLY A 155 1.67 -5.33 -18.09
C GLY A 155 2.94 -5.44 -17.23
N LYS A 156 3.39 -4.35 -16.59
CA LYS A 156 4.64 -4.33 -15.81
C LYS A 156 4.48 -3.65 -14.45
N PHE A 157 5.22 -4.15 -13.47
CA PHE A 157 5.55 -3.44 -12.25
C PHE A 157 6.69 -2.46 -12.50
N MET A 158 6.56 -1.27 -11.91
CA MET A 158 7.60 -0.26 -11.84
C MET A 158 7.84 0.05 -10.36
N ALA A 159 9.07 -0.15 -9.88
CA ALA A 159 9.48 0.23 -8.53
C ALA A 159 10.54 1.32 -8.59
N VAL A 160 10.44 2.32 -7.73
CA VAL A 160 11.35 3.45 -7.69
C VAL A 160 11.80 3.73 -6.27
N GLY A 161 12.98 4.34 -6.12
CA GLY A 161 13.59 4.52 -4.81
C GLY A 161 14.71 5.55 -4.74
N GLU A 162 15.49 5.44 -3.68
CA GLU A 162 16.69 6.24 -3.45
C GLU A 162 17.76 5.98 -4.51
N GLU A 163 18.77 6.86 -4.57
CA GLU A 163 19.89 6.77 -5.53
C GLU A 163 19.45 6.75 -7.00
N GLY A 164 18.24 7.24 -7.27
CA GLY A 164 17.62 7.20 -8.59
C GLY A 164 17.37 5.79 -9.12
N VAL A 165 17.22 4.80 -8.25
CA VAL A 165 16.93 3.44 -8.70
C VAL A 165 15.54 3.37 -9.32
N VAL A 166 15.49 2.74 -10.49
CA VAL A 166 14.24 2.36 -11.17
C VAL A 166 14.36 0.89 -11.50
N LEU A 167 13.38 0.10 -11.08
CA LEU A 167 13.30 -1.32 -11.41
C LEU A 167 12.00 -1.59 -12.15
N ASN A 168 12.03 -2.56 -13.07
CA ASN A 168 10.85 -3.04 -13.75
C ASN A 168 10.79 -4.57 -13.76
N SER A 169 9.58 -5.11 -13.76
CA SER A 169 9.30 -6.54 -13.78
C SER A 169 7.94 -6.82 -14.41
N GLU A 170 7.81 -7.88 -15.19
CA GLU A 170 6.51 -8.30 -15.76
C GLU A 170 5.73 -9.23 -14.81
N ASP A 171 6.43 -9.88 -13.89
CA ASP A 171 5.89 -10.95 -13.03
C ASP A 171 6.08 -10.71 -11.53
N GLY A 172 6.77 -9.62 -11.15
CA GLY A 172 7.09 -9.27 -9.76
C GLY A 172 8.21 -10.10 -9.14
N ALA A 173 8.76 -11.10 -9.84
CA ALA A 173 9.81 -11.99 -9.35
C ALA A 173 11.17 -11.71 -10.00
N HIS A 174 11.19 -11.39 -11.30
CA HIS A 174 12.41 -11.10 -12.04
C HIS A 174 12.50 -9.59 -12.30
N TRP A 175 13.51 -8.95 -11.70
CA TRP A 175 13.68 -7.51 -11.73
C TRP A 175 14.89 -7.11 -12.57
N SER A 176 14.71 -6.04 -13.35
CA SER A 176 15.78 -5.42 -14.12
C SER A 176 15.83 -3.93 -13.87
N ALA A 177 17.03 -3.36 -13.86
CA ALA A 177 17.21 -1.92 -13.73
C ALA A 177 16.68 -1.20 -14.98
N GLY A 178 15.78 -0.24 -14.78
CA GLY A 178 15.52 0.82 -15.74
C GLY A 178 16.64 1.86 -15.65
N HIS A 179 16.95 2.51 -16.77
CA HIS A 179 17.85 3.66 -16.78
C HIS A 179 17.03 4.95 -16.76
N PRO A 180 16.89 5.66 -15.62
CA PRO A 180 16.41 7.03 -15.65
C PRO A 180 17.53 7.93 -16.19
N ALA A 181 17.16 8.93 -16.99
CA ALA A 181 18.12 9.84 -17.64
C ALA A 181 18.84 10.81 -16.67
N GLY A 182 18.63 10.73 -15.34
CA GLY A 182 19.01 11.82 -14.42
C GLY A 182 19.58 11.48 -13.03
N GLY A 183 19.63 10.21 -12.59
CA GLY A 183 20.23 9.85 -11.28
C GLY A 183 19.54 10.43 -10.02
N GLU A 184 18.46 11.19 -10.16
CA GLU A 184 17.70 11.77 -9.04
C GLU A 184 16.82 10.72 -8.36
N ALA A 185 16.71 10.79 -7.03
CA ALA A 185 15.81 9.94 -6.25
C ALA A 185 14.35 10.21 -6.61
N LEU A 186 13.59 9.14 -6.86
CA LEU A 186 12.17 9.23 -7.23
C LEU A 186 11.29 8.81 -6.04
N ALA A 187 10.38 9.70 -5.65
CA ALA A 187 9.56 9.53 -4.44
C ALA A 187 8.27 8.73 -4.67
N CYS A 188 7.70 8.76 -5.87
CA CYS A 188 6.45 8.08 -6.17
C CYS A 188 6.37 7.65 -7.64
N VAL A 189 5.58 6.60 -7.89
CA VAL A 189 5.12 6.22 -9.22
C VAL A 189 3.62 5.89 -9.12
N ALA A 190 2.85 6.33 -10.11
CA ALA A 190 1.43 6.03 -10.21
C ALA A 190 1.11 5.66 -11.66
N PHE A 191 0.12 4.80 -11.84
CA PHE A 191 -0.47 4.49 -13.13
C PHE A 191 -1.98 4.77 -13.04
N GLY A 192 -2.54 5.38 -14.09
CA GLY A 192 -3.94 5.80 -14.16
C GLY A 192 -4.55 5.45 -15.51
#